data_AF-A0A7M3XQU0-F1
#
_entry.id   AF-A0A7M3XQU0-F1
#
_cell.length_a   1.000
_cell.length_b   1.000
_cell.length_c   1.000
_cell.angle_alpha   90.00
_cell.angle_beta   90.00
_cell.angle_gamma   90.00
#
_symmetry.space_group_name_H-M   'P 1'
#
loop_
_entity.id
_entity.type
_entity.pdbx_description
1 polymer ?
#
loop_
_entity_poly.entity_id
_entity_poly.type
_entity_poly.pdbx_seq_one_letter_code
_entity_poly.pdbx_strand_id
1 'polypeptide(L)'
;MSGDPDIATKRLRLKIALEELREMKGFGTELVTIIIPPDRQISDARTMLQNEHGQAANIKSKGTRKNVQGAIESAISTLNRFKTPGENGLALFVGAIIIGNNKTRMVNVVVDDPPQQLLSFRYRCDSTFELTQLEDMLVDKKSYALFVIDRAEAAYGIASGKRIHVQEHLVSNIMGKHRQGGQSAQRFERLIEEAAHNFFKRATEHACSYWLPNLENIQAVIIGGPGATKDFVVKNDYFHHEITKKIAKTTFDVGYSNESGVRELVDNAGTLMGEIELDAERQLMNRFLEELVKAHPKA
;
A
#
# COMPACT_ATOMS: atom_id res chain seq x y z
N MET A 1 -2.65 19.65 3.75
CA MET A 1 -3.90 19.00 4.20
C MET A 1 -4.99 19.11 3.13
N SER A 2 -4.76 18.54 1.94
CA SER A 2 -5.69 18.63 0.79
C SER A 2 -5.74 17.35 -0.06
N GLY A 3 -5.11 16.25 0.36
CA GLY A 3 -4.93 15.04 -0.47
C GLY A 3 -5.91 13.89 -0.21
N ASP A 4 -6.49 13.78 0.98
CA ASP A 4 -7.32 12.62 1.33
C ASP A 4 -8.64 12.45 0.56
N PRO A 5 -9.48 13.49 0.37
CA PRO A 5 -10.75 13.29 -0.32
C PRO A 5 -10.58 12.98 -1.81
N ASP A 6 -9.53 13.51 -2.44
CA ASP A 6 -9.22 13.24 -3.86
C ASP A 6 -8.72 11.81 -4.07
N ILE A 7 -7.86 11.30 -3.18
CA ILE A 7 -7.35 9.93 -3.26
C ILE A 7 -8.47 8.91 -3.02
N ALA A 8 -9.34 9.14 -2.04
CA ALA A 8 -10.51 8.30 -1.80
C ALA A 8 -11.45 8.26 -3.01
N THR A 9 -11.72 9.43 -3.62
CA THR A 9 -12.55 9.53 -4.84
C THR A 9 -11.91 8.78 -6.02
N LYS A 10 -10.60 8.91 -6.21
CA LYS A 10 -9.84 8.21 -7.26
C LYS A 10 -9.87 6.68 -7.06
N ARG A 11 -9.69 6.21 -5.83
CA ARG A 11 -9.80 4.78 -5.48
C ARG A 11 -11.19 4.24 -5.78
N LEU A 12 -12.25 4.98 -5.44
CA LEU A 12 -13.62 4.56 -5.72
C LEU A 12 -13.88 4.44 -7.23
N ARG A 13 -13.46 5.44 -8.03
CA ARG A 13 -13.58 5.38 -9.49
C ARG A 13 -12.82 4.19 -10.08
N LEU A 14 -11.59 3.96 -9.61
CA LEU A 14 -10.79 2.82 -10.05
C LEU A 14 -11.45 1.49 -9.70
N LYS A 15 -12.04 1.37 -8.50
CA LYS A 15 -12.76 0.18 -8.07
C LYS A 15 -13.94 -0.16 -8.97
N ILE A 16 -14.78 0.83 -9.26
CA ILE A 16 -15.93 0.65 -10.17
C ILE A 16 -15.44 0.22 -11.56
N ALA A 17 -14.42 0.90 -12.09
CA ALA A 17 -13.86 0.56 -13.40
C ALA A 17 -13.28 -0.87 -13.43
N LEU A 18 -12.60 -1.31 -12.37
CA LEU A 18 -12.03 -2.65 -12.29
C LEU A 18 -13.10 -3.74 -12.16
N GLU A 19 -14.17 -3.49 -11.40
CA GLU A 19 -15.32 -4.41 -11.31
C GLU A 19 -15.96 -4.61 -12.70
N GLU A 20 -16.21 -3.52 -13.44
CA GLU A 20 -16.73 -3.60 -14.81
C GLU A 20 -15.77 -4.35 -15.75
N LEU A 21 -14.48 -4.02 -15.74
CA LEU A 21 -13.48 -4.64 -16.61
C LEU A 21 -13.28 -6.13 -16.33
N ARG A 22 -13.48 -6.57 -15.08
CA ARG A 22 -13.32 -7.98 -14.67
C ARG A 22 -14.42 -8.88 -15.22
N GLU A 23 -15.63 -8.34 -15.40
CA GLU A 23 -16.75 -9.08 -15.98
C GLU A 23 -16.65 -9.21 -17.51
N MET A 24 -15.86 -8.35 -18.15
CA MET A 24 -15.69 -8.34 -19.60
C MET A 24 -14.85 -9.53 -20.09
N LYS A 25 -15.42 -10.30 -21.01
CA LYS A 25 -14.75 -11.44 -21.67
C LYS A 25 -14.84 -11.35 -23.18
N GLY A 26 -13.74 -11.67 -23.86
CA GLY A 26 -13.66 -11.84 -25.31
C GLY A 26 -13.80 -13.31 -25.74
N PHE A 27 -14.07 -13.55 -27.02
CA PHE A 27 -14.14 -14.91 -27.59
C PHE A 27 -12.76 -15.58 -27.74
N GLY A 28 -11.69 -14.79 -27.75
CA GLY A 28 -10.30 -15.23 -27.89
C GLY A 28 -9.36 -14.11 -27.48
N THR A 29 -8.14 -14.08 -27.98
CA THR A 29 -7.15 -13.03 -27.71
C THR A 29 -7.51 -11.73 -28.42
N GLU A 30 -8.52 -11.02 -27.92
CA GLU A 30 -9.16 -9.87 -28.58
C GLU A 30 -9.32 -8.66 -27.65
N LEU A 31 -8.89 -8.78 -26.40
CA LEU A 31 -8.87 -7.73 -25.40
C LEU A 31 -7.44 -7.24 -25.20
N VAL A 32 -7.20 -5.98 -25.55
CA VAL A 32 -5.92 -5.31 -25.44
C VAL A 32 -5.88 -4.50 -24.15
N THR A 33 -4.88 -4.77 -23.33
CA THR A 33 -4.51 -3.96 -22.18
C THR A 33 -3.19 -3.26 -22.47
N ILE A 34 -3.15 -1.95 -22.27
CA ILE A 34 -1.91 -1.17 -22.29
C ILE A 34 -1.82 -0.28 -21.06
N ILE A 35 -0.67 -0.32 -20.39
CA ILE A 35 -0.35 0.49 -19.22
C ILE A 35 0.91 1.29 -19.54
N ILE A 36 0.83 2.60 -19.38
CA ILE A 36 1.89 3.56 -19.68
C ILE A 36 2.28 4.29 -18.39
N PRO A 37 3.47 4.02 -17.85
CA PRO A 37 3.98 4.72 -16.67
C PRO A 37 4.37 6.18 -17.02
N PRO A 38 4.49 7.08 -16.02
CA PRO A 38 4.73 8.51 -16.25
C PRO A 38 6.10 8.82 -16.87
N ASP A 39 7.08 7.92 -16.74
CA ASP A 39 8.42 8.04 -17.31
C ASP A 39 8.47 7.74 -18.83
N ARG A 40 7.41 7.16 -19.40
CA ARG A 40 7.38 6.75 -20.80
C ARG A 40 6.52 7.65 -21.67
N GLN A 41 7.00 7.96 -22.87
CA GLN A 41 6.24 8.79 -23.81
C GLN A 41 5.12 8.00 -24.50
N ILE A 42 3.99 8.68 -24.75
CA ILE A 42 2.85 8.10 -25.49
C ILE A 42 3.24 7.75 -26.94
N SER A 43 4.18 8.49 -27.54
CA SER A 43 4.72 8.20 -28.88
C SER A 43 5.27 6.78 -28.98
N ASP A 44 6.04 6.34 -27.97
CA ASP A 44 6.65 5.00 -27.97
C ASP A 44 5.59 3.91 -27.89
N ALA A 45 4.57 4.12 -27.05
CA ALA A 45 3.42 3.22 -26.95
C ALA A 45 2.64 3.15 -28.27
N ARG A 46 2.47 4.28 -28.96
CA ARG A 46 1.81 4.35 -30.27
C ARG A 46 2.59 3.59 -31.34
N THR A 47 3.90 3.79 -31.43
CA THR A 47 4.75 3.05 -32.39
C THR A 47 4.71 1.56 -32.13
N MET A 48 4.73 1.14 -30.86
CA MET A 48 4.56 -0.27 -30.51
C MET A 48 3.21 -0.82 -30.99
N LEU A 49 2.11 -0.13 -30.71
CA LEU A 49 0.78 -0.55 -31.16
C LEU A 49 0.66 -0.63 -32.69
N GLN A 50 1.31 0.28 -33.43
CA GLN A 50 1.36 0.20 -34.90
C GLN A 50 2.08 -1.06 -35.39
N ASN A 51 3.18 -1.44 -34.75
CA ASN A 51 3.89 -2.68 -35.07
C ASN A 51 3.03 -3.92 -34.74
N GLU A 52 2.32 -3.90 -33.61
CA GLU A 52 1.39 -4.95 -33.20
C GLU A 52 0.20 -5.08 -34.16
N HIS A 53 -0.33 -3.96 -34.67
CA HIS A 53 -1.38 -3.97 -35.70
C HIS A 53 -0.92 -4.68 -36.98
N GLY A 54 0.32 -4.41 -37.42
CA GLY A 54 0.94 -5.08 -38.56
C GLY A 54 1.12 -6.59 -38.34
N GLN A 55 1.56 -6.98 -37.14
CA GLN A 55 1.69 -8.40 -36.76
C GLN A 55 0.34 -9.11 -36.69
N ALA A 56 -0.70 -8.43 -36.19
CA ALA A 56 -2.05 -8.97 -36.11
C ALA A 56 -2.63 -9.37 -37.47
N ALA A 57 -2.14 -8.79 -38.58
CA ALA A 57 -2.53 -9.17 -39.93
C ALA A 57 -2.25 -10.66 -40.25
N ASN A 58 -1.26 -11.27 -39.58
CA ASN A 58 -0.87 -12.66 -39.78
C ASN A 58 -1.76 -13.67 -39.01
N ILE A 59 -2.71 -13.20 -38.20
CA ILE A 59 -3.64 -14.08 -37.47
C ILE A 59 -4.49 -14.87 -38.47
N LYS A 60 -4.55 -16.20 -38.30
CA LYS A 60 -5.26 -17.13 -39.21
C LYS A 60 -6.78 -16.94 -39.17
N SER A 61 -7.34 -16.79 -37.97
CA SER A 61 -8.79 -16.59 -37.76
C SER A 61 -9.23 -15.23 -38.28
N LYS A 62 -10.12 -15.19 -39.27
CA LYS A 62 -10.63 -13.94 -39.88
C LYS A 62 -11.36 -13.05 -38.86
N GLY A 63 -12.15 -13.66 -37.97
CA GLY A 63 -12.90 -12.94 -36.93
C GLY A 63 -11.95 -12.30 -35.92
N THR A 64 -11.05 -13.10 -35.35
CA THR A 64 -10.07 -12.66 -34.36
C THR A 64 -9.11 -11.62 -34.91
N ARG A 65 -8.63 -11.80 -36.14
CA ARG A 65 -7.81 -10.80 -36.83
C ARG A 65 -8.50 -9.44 -36.90
N LYS A 66 -9.78 -9.41 -37.34
CA LYS A 66 -10.55 -8.17 -37.45
C LYS A 66 -10.76 -7.51 -36.09
N ASN A 67 -11.07 -8.30 -35.05
CA ASN A 67 -11.33 -7.78 -33.71
C ASN A 67 -10.05 -7.23 -33.06
N VAL A 68 -8.91 -7.93 -33.19
CA VAL A 68 -7.61 -7.45 -32.69
C VAL A 68 -7.17 -6.18 -33.41
N GLN A 69 -7.24 -6.15 -34.74
CA GLN A 69 -6.87 -4.96 -35.50
C GLN A 69 -7.76 -3.76 -35.15
N GLY A 70 -9.08 -3.96 -35.05
CA GLY A 70 -10.01 -2.92 -34.61
C GLY A 70 -9.75 -2.44 -33.18
N ALA A 71 -9.35 -3.34 -32.27
CA ALA A 71 -8.96 -2.97 -30.92
C ALA A 71 -7.71 -2.12 -30.87
N ILE A 72 -6.68 -2.50 -31.63
CA ILE A 72 -5.43 -1.74 -31.70
C ILE A 72 -5.66 -0.36 -32.35
N GLU A 73 -6.48 -0.28 -33.41
CA GLU A 73 -6.85 1.00 -34.03
C GLU A 73 -7.61 1.91 -33.07
N SER A 74 -8.57 1.36 -32.33
CA SER A 74 -9.31 2.11 -31.30
C SER A 74 -8.39 2.57 -30.16
N ALA A 75 -7.42 1.75 -29.77
CA ALA A 75 -6.43 2.11 -28.76
C ALA A 75 -5.53 3.27 -29.24
N ILE A 76 -5.01 3.20 -30.48
CA ILE A 76 -4.23 4.29 -31.09
C ILE A 76 -5.04 5.58 -31.18
N SER A 77 -6.30 5.50 -31.62
CA SER A 77 -7.20 6.66 -31.70
C SER A 77 -7.39 7.35 -30.34
N THR A 78 -7.46 6.55 -29.28
CA THR A 78 -7.63 7.04 -27.91
C THR A 78 -6.37 7.68 -27.38
N LEU A 79 -5.20 7.04 -27.59
CA LEU A 79 -3.91 7.60 -27.22
C LEU A 79 -3.63 8.94 -27.93
N ASN A 80 -4.11 9.14 -29.15
CA ASN A 80 -3.95 10.43 -29.85
C ASN A 80 -4.64 11.61 -29.15
N ARG A 81 -5.57 11.36 -28.22
CA ARG A 81 -6.23 12.41 -27.43
C ARG A 81 -5.34 12.92 -26.29
N PHE A 82 -4.32 12.16 -25.91
CA PHE A 82 -3.44 12.45 -24.79
C PHE A 82 -2.07 12.90 -25.29
N LYS A 83 -1.56 14.01 -24.74
CA LYS A 83 -0.21 14.52 -25.06
C LYS A 83 0.87 13.84 -24.20
N THR A 84 0.56 13.59 -22.93
CA THR A 84 1.42 12.94 -21.95
C THR A 84 0.59 11.92 -21.15
N PRO A 85 1.22 10.88 -20.56
CA PRO A 85 0.49 9.88 -19.77
C PRO A 85 0.00 10.42 -18.42
N GLY A 86 0.26 11.68 -18.07
CA GLY A 86 -0.07 12.26 -16.76
C GLY A 86 0.96 11.97 -15.68
N GLU A 87 0.75 12.48 -14.47
CA GLU A 87 1.68 12.34 -13.33
C GLU A 87 1.71 10.92 -12.75
N ASN A 88 0.56 10.21 -12.81
CA ASN A 88 0.40 8.86 -12.28
C ASN A 88 0.41 7.77 -13.36
N GLY A 89 0.53 8.17 -14.63
CA GLY A 89 0.44 7.28 -15.78
C GLY A 89 -0.99 7.08 -16.30
N LEU A 90 -1.10 6.28 -17.35
CA LEU A 90 -2.33 6.05 -18.11
C LEU A 90 -2.52 4.55 -18.35
N ALA A 91 -3.71 4.02 -18.07
CA ALA A 91 -4.09 2.66 -18.44
C ALA A 91 -5.27 2.68 -19.42
N LEU A 92 -5.23 1.79 -20.41
CA LEU A 92 -6.20 1.73 -21.50
C LEU A 92 -6.58 0.28 -21.78
N PHE A 93 -7.88 0.02 -21.79
CA PHE A 93 -8.49 -1.29 -21.95
C PHE A 93 -9.45 -1.25 -23.14
N VAL A 94 -9.09 -1.94 -24.21
CA VAL A 94 -9.78 -1.84 -25.49
C VAL A 94 -9.97 -3.23 -26.07
N GLY A 95 -11.18 -3.58 -26.48
CA GLY A 95 -11.40 -4.89 -27.08
C GLY A 95 -12.84 -5.17 -27.46
N ALA A 96 -13.05 -6.31 -28.11
CA ALA A 96 -14.37 -6.81 -28.45
C ALA A 96 -14.90 -7.75 -27.35
N ILE A 97 -15.90 -7.32 -26.59
CA ILE A 97 -16.53 -8.12 -25.53
C ILE A 97 -17.79 -8.81 -26.01
N ILE A 98 -18.15 -9.92 -25.37
CA ILE A 98 -19.35 -10.70 -25.68
C ILE A 98 -20.56 -10.07 -24.99
N ILE A 99 -21.62 -9.74 -25.75
CA ILE A 99 -22.91 -9.26 -25.19
C ILE A 99 -23.96 -10.39 -25.12
N GLY A 100 -23.73 -11.49 -25.85
CA GLY A 100 -24.68 -12.59 -26.01
C GLY A 100 -25.19 -12.74 -27.44
N ASN A 101 -25.84 -13.88 -27.72
CA ASN A 101 -26.35 -14.26 -29.04
C ASN A 101 -25.29 -14.14 -30.18
N ASN A 102 -24.05 -14.55 -29.89
CA ASN A 102 -22.90 -14.50 -30.81
C ASN A 102 -22.56 -13.09 -31.33
N LYS A 103 -22.96 -12.03 -30.61
CA LYS A 103 -22.63 -10.64 -30.94
C LYS A 103 -21.54 -10.11 -30.01
N THR A 104 -20.68 -9.26 -30.58
CA THR A 104 -19.63 -8.55 -29.84
C THR A 104 -19.88 -7.04 -29.81
N ARG A 105 -19.40 -6.38 -28.76
CA ARG A 105 -19.32 -4.91 -28.65
C ARG A 105 -17.88 -4.49 -28.58
N MET A 106 -17.53 -3.42 -29.30
CA MET A 106 -16.27 -2.73 -29.05
C MET A 106 -16.39 -1.91 -27.75
N VAL A 107 -15.50 -2.15 -26.79
CA VAL A 107 -15.36 -1.34 -25.58
C VAL A 107 -14.01 -0.63 -25.57
N ASN A 108 -14.01 0.53 -24.92
CA ASN A 108 -12.84 1.37 -24.76
C ASN A 108 -12.98 2.08 -23.42
N VAL A 109 -12.18 1.64 -22.45
CA VAL A 109 -12.15 2.19 -21.10
C VAL A 109 -10.77 2.77 -20.86
N VAL A 110 -10.75 4.02 -20.42
CA VAL A 110 -9.53 4.75 -20.09
C VAL A 110 -9.53 4.99 -18.59
N VAL A 111 -8.42 4.66 -17.94
CA VAL A 111 -8.15 5.02 -16.56
C VAL A 111 -7.02 6.04 -16.58
N ASP A 112 -7.41 7.30 -16.49
CA ASP A 112 -6.52 8.44 -16.31
C ASP A 112 -6.35 8.76 -14.82
N ASP A 113 -5.15 9.20 -14.44
CA ASP A 113 -4.83 9.65 -13.08
C ASP A 113 -5.18 8.62 -11.96
N PRO A 114 -4.58 7.40 -12.00
CA PRO A 114 -4.76 6.41 -10.93
C PRO A 114 -4.30 6.94 -9.56
N PRO A 115 -4.78 6.37 -8.45
CA PRO A 115 -4.47 6.85 -7.10
C PRO A 115 -2.98 6.73 -6.72
N GLN A 116 -2.21 5.91 -7.45
CA GLN A 116 -0.78 5.73 -7.30
C GLN A 116 -0.13 5.66 -8.69
N GLN A 117 1.15 6.03 -8.77
CA GLN A 117 1.91 5.96 -10.02
C GLN A 117 2.05 4.52 -10.52
N LEU A 118 1.85 4.34 -11.83
CA LEU A 118 2.10 3.07 -12.51
C LEU A 118 3.61 2.80 -12.60
N LEU A 119 4.02 1.60 -12.16
CA LEU A 119 5.43 1.26 -11.96
C LEU A 119 6.16 0.85 -13.26
N SER A 120 5.44 0.30 -14.22
CA SER A 120 6.06 -0.31 -15.39
C SER A 120 5.10 -0.34 -16.57
N PHE A 121 5.68 -0.26 -17.77
CA PHE A 121 4.93 -0.40 -19.00
C PHE A 121 4.46 -1.84 -19.20
N ARG A 122 3.22 -2.02 -19.63
CA ARG A 122 2.64 -3.33 -19.93
C ARG A 122 1.82 -3.25 -21.20
N TYR A 123 1.98 -4.25 -22.07
CA TYR A 123 1.09 -4.51 -23.19
C TYR A 123 0.73 -6.00 -23.16
N ARG A 124 -0.57 -6.32 -23.19
CA ARG A 124 -1.06 -7.70 -23.24
C ARG A 124 -2.33 -7.76 -24.08
N CYS A 125 -2.40 -8.79 -24.93
CA CYS A 125 -3.61 -9.13 -25.67
C CYS A 125 -4.07 -10.52 -25.23
N ASP A 126 -5.29 -10.63 -24.68
CA ASP A 126 -5.83 -11.87 -24.15
C ASP A 126 -7.37 -11.90 -24.27
N SER A 127 -7.99 -12.95 -23.76
CA SER A 127 -9.45 -13.14 -23.64
C SER A 127 -10.07 -12.40 -22.46
N THR A 128 -9.24 -11.90 -21.55
CA THR A 128 -9.60 -11.08 -20.38
C THR A 128 -8.64 -9.89 -20.29
N PHE A 129 -9.07 -8.80 -19.66
CA PHE A 129 -8.17 -7.67 -19.41
C PHE A 129 -7.16 -7.99 -18.31
N GLU A 130 -5.96 -7.42 -18.42
CA GLU A 130 -4.88 -7.59 -17.44
C GLU A 130 -4.97 -6.50 -16.38
N LEU A 131 -5.56 -6.85 -15.22
CA LEU A 131 -5.90 -5.87 -14.19
C LEU A 131 -4.92 -5.83 -13.01
N THR A 132 -4.00 -6.79 -12.93
CA THR A 132 -3.13 -7.05 -11.77
C THR A 132 -2.51 -5.80 -11.15
N GLN A 133 -1.90 -4.94 -11.97
CA GLN A 133 -1.19 -3.76 -11.49
C GLN A 133 -2.13 -2.69 -10.89
N LEU A 134 -3.36 -2.59 -11.39
CA LEU A 134 -4.37 -1.68 -10.87
C LEU A 134 -5.08 -2.28 -9.65
N GLU A 135 -5.32 -3.59 -9.65
CA GLU A 135 -5.88 -4.31 -8.50
C GLU A 135 -4.96 -4.17 -7.28
N ASP A 136 -3.64 -4.28 -7.47
CA ASP A 136 -2.63 -4.04 -6.42
C ASP A 136 -2.69 -2.63 -5.81
N MET A 137 -3.27 -1.65 -6.51
CA MET A 137 -3.48 -0.29 -5.98
C MET A 137 -4.72 -0.18 -5.10
N LEU A 138 -5.70 -1.07 -5.31
CA LEU A 138 -6.94 -1.14 -4.54
C LEU A 138 -6.84 -2.08 -3.35
N VAL A 139 -5.85 -2.96 -3.31
CA VAL A 139 -5.53 -3.70 -2.10
C VAL A 139 -5.17 -2.66 -1.04
N ASP A 140 -6.09 -2.44 -0.09
CA ASP A 140 -5.80 -1.71 1.13
C ASP A 140 -4.64 -2.43 1.79
N LYS A 141 -3.44 -1.90 1.59
CA LYS A 141 -2.27 -2.42 2.28
C LYS A 141 -2.43 -1.99 3.72
N LYS A 142 -3.09 -2.86 4.48
CA LYS A 142 -3.14 -2.85 5.95
C LYS A 142 -1.71 -2.66 6.40
N SER A 143 -1.43 -1.44 6.87
CA SER A 143 -0.08 -1.05 7.22
C SER A 143 0.05 -1.14 8.74
N TYR A 144 1.21 -1.57 9.20
CA TYR A 144 1.52 -1.70 10.61
C TYR A 144 2.67 -0.74 10.91
N ALA A 145 2.50 0.12 11.90
CA ALA A 145 3.60 0.89 12.42
C ALA A 145 4.48 -0.02 13.27
N LEU A 146 5.80 0.05 13.06
CA LEU A 146 6.77 -0.77 13.77
C LEU A 146 7.68 0.14 14.57
N PHE A 147 7.88 -0.20 15.84
CA PHE A 147 8.76 0.52 16.73
C PHE A 147 9.61 -0.47 17.50
N VAL A 148 10.93 -0.29 17.45
CA VAL A 148 11.84 -1.06 18.28
C VAL A 148 12.65 -0.09 19.13
N ILE A 149 12.71 -0.34 20.44
CA ILE A 149 13.37 0.55 21.38
C ILE A 149 14.18 -0.20 22.43
N ASP A 150 15.38 0.31 22.66
CA ASP A 150 16.22 0.01 23.82
C ASP A 150 16.73 1.33 24.44
N ARG A 151 17.48 1.22 25.53
CA ARG A 151 18.26 2.32 26.07
C ARG A 151 19.31 2.81 25.08
N ALA A 152 19.99 1.92 24.37
CA ALA A 152 21.12 2.30 23.52
C ALA A 152 20.69 2.91 22.18
N GLU A 153 19.61 2.42 21.58
CA GLU A 153 19.19 2.77 20.24
C GLU A 153 17.69 2.50 20.03
N ALA A 154 17.10 3.08 18.99
CA ALA A 154 15.70 2.86 18.62
C ALA A 154 15.52 3.00 17.11
N ALA A 155 14.68 2.17 16.51
CA ALA A 155 14.37 2.22 15.08
C ALA A 155 12.86 2.13 14.87
N TYR A 156 12.36 2.81 13.84
CA TYR A 156 10.93 2.85 13.55
C TYR A 156 10.64 2.84 12.06
N GLY A 157 9.47 2.35 11.69
CA GLY A 157 9.09 2.13 10.30
C GLY A 157 7.63 1.78 10.11
N ILE A 158 7.31 1.37 8.88
CA ILE A 158 5.98 0.87 8.49
C ILE A 158 6.17 -0.44 7.70
N ALA A 159 5.43 -1.49 8.10
CA ALA A 159 5.23 -2.68 7.30
C ALA A 159 3.94 -2.57 6.51
N SER A 160 3.98 -2.88 5.22
CA SER A 160 2.85 -2.81 4.31
C SER A 160 2.85 -4.07 3.44
N GLY A 161 2.02 -5.04 3.80
CA GLY A 161 2.08 -6.40 3.24
C GLY A 161 3.46 -7.02 3.43
N LYS A 162 4.14 -7.39 2.33
CA LYS A 162 5.50 -7.98 2.36
C LYS A 162 6.63 -6.96 2.42
N ARG A 163 6.34 -5.66 2.27
CA ARG A 163 7.36 -4.61 2.23
C ARG A 163 7.53 -4.02 3.62
N ILE A 164 8.77 -3.97 4.09
CA ILE A 164 9.15 -3.30 5.35
C ILE A 164 9.94 -2.06 4.96
N HIS A 165 9.45 -0.89 5.35
CA HIS A 165 10.14 0.39 5.19
C HIS A 165 10.58 0.88 6.56
N VAL A 166 11.89 0.92 6.79
CA VAL A 166 12.47 1.49 8.01
C VAL A 166 12.82 2.94 7.72
N GLN A 167 12.28 3.86 8.52
CA GLN A 167 12.38 5.29 8.26
C GLN A 167 13.69 5.85 8.79
N GLU A 168 13.99 5.58 10.06
CA GLU A 168 15.15 6.14 10.74
C GLU A 168 15.60 5.22 11.87
N HIS A 169 16.90 5.24 12.13
CA HIS A 169 17.55 4.62 13.27
C HIS A 169 18.19 5.70 14.13
N LEU A 170 17.76 5.78 15.39
CA LEU A 170 18.19 6.75 16.38
C LEU A 170 19.14 6.09 17.38
N VAL A 171 20.30 6.68 17.59
CA VAL A 171 21.26 6.22 18.59
C VAL A 171 21.20 7.12 19.82
N SER A 172 21.27 6.50 21.00
CA SER A 172 21.36 7.19 22.28
C SER A 172 22.83 7.46 22.63
N ASN A 173 23.07 8.56 23.34
CA ASN A 173 24.38 8.85 23.94
C ASN A 173 24.35 8.59 25.46
N ILE A 174 23.52 7.64 25.92
CA ILE A 174 23.38 7.34 27.35
C ILE A 174 24.66 6.65 27.84
N MET A 175 25.24 7.16 28.92
CA MET A 175 26.39 6.51 29.55
C MET A 175 25.98 5.15 30.13
N GLY A 176 26.80 4.13 29.87
CA GLY A 176 26.60 2.80 30.44
C GLY A 176 26.71 2.80 31.98
N LYS A 177 26.30 1.69 32.61
CA LYS A 177 26.41 1.54 34.07
C LYS A 177 27.86 1.68 34.53
N HIS A 178 28.13 2.60 35.46
CA HIS A 178 29.44 2.74 36.09
C HIS A 178 29.63 1.68 37.19
N ARG A 179 30.79 1.02 37.20
CA ARG A 179 31.14 -0.03 38.18
C ARG A 179 31.69 0.51 39.50
N GLN A 180 32.04 1.79 39.57
CA GLN A 180 32.66 2.39 40.75
C GLN A 180 31.61 3.03 41.66
N GLY A 181 31.50 2.51 42.90
CA GLY A 181 30.67 3.08 43.95
C GLY A 181 31.32 4.31 44.60
N GLY A 182 30.49 5.18 45.21
CA GLY A 182 30.94 6.38 45.91
C GLY A 182 29.82 7.40 46.14
N GLN A 183 30.14 8.54 46.75
CA GLN A 183 29.19 9.63 47.07
C GLN A 183 28.49 10.20 45.82
N SER A 184 29.13 10.11 44.65
CA SER A 184 28.59 10.56 43.37
C SER A 184 27.73 9.53 42.64
N ALA A 185 27.65 8.28 43.11
CA ALA A 185 26.95 7.20 42.40
C ALA A 185 25.47 7.52 42.15
N GLN A 186 24.75 8.01 43.16
CA GLN A 186 23.34 8.42 43.03
C GLN A 186 23.14 9.56 42.02
N ARG A 187 24.08 10.51 41.97
CA ARG A 187 24.04 11.61 40.99
C ARG A 187 24.17 11.07 39.56
N PHE A 188 25.08 10.13 39.32
CA PHE A 188 25.25 9.54 37.99
C PHE A 188 24.06 8.69 37.58
N GLU A 189 23.46 7.94 38.50
CA GLU A 189 22.24 7.17 38.24
C GLU A 189 21.10 8.09 37.79
N ARG A 190 20.87 9.21 38.50
CA ARG A 190 19.88 10.21 38.11
C ARG A 190 20.15 10.79 36.71
N LEU A 191 21.40 11.12 36.39
CA LEU A 191 21.77 11.64 35.07
C LEU A 191 21.53 10.61 33.95
N ILE A 192 21.76 9.32 34.22
CA ILE A 192 21.48 8.23 33.29
C ILE A 192 19.99 8.08 33.06
N GLU A 193 19.16 8.16 34.11
CA GLU A 193 17.71 8.08 33.99
C GLU A 193 17.12 9.29 33.25
N GLU A 194 17.62 10.50 33.53
CA GLU A 194 17.20 11.72 32.83
C GLU A 194 17.58 11.66 31.34
N ALA A 195 18.78 11.17 31.02
CA ALA A 195 19.19 10.94 29.64
C ALA A 195 18.32 9.89 28.93
N ALA A 196 17.94 8.81 29.63
CA ALA A 196 17.03 7.79 29.10
C ALA A 196 15.64 8.35 28.83
N HIS A 197 15.07 9.11 29.77
CA HIS A 197 13.78 9.77 29.59
C HIS A 197 13.77 10.68 28.36
N ASN A 198 14.81 11.52 28.21
CA ASN A 198 14.94 12.41 27.06
C ASN A 198 15.09 11.64 25.75
N PHE A 199 15.83 10.52 25.75
CA PHE A 199 15.97 9.67 24.57
C PHE A 199 14.63 9.03 24.17
N PHE A 200 13.90 8.46 25.12
CA PHE A 200 12.60 7.83 24.87
C PHE A 200 11.58 8.84 24.33
N LYS A 201 11.54 10.04 24.90
CA LYS A 201 10.69 11.12 24.42
C LYS A 201 11.05 11.52 22.98
N ARG A 202 12.33 11.72 22.68
CA ARG A 202 12.78 12.05 21.32
C ARG A 202 12.45 10.95 20.31
N ALA A 203 12.69 9.69 20.65
CA ALA A 203 12.44 8.56 19.75
C ALA A 203 10.94 8.38 19.45
N THR A 204 10.10 8.50 20.48
CA THR A 204 8.64 8.41 20.33
C THR A 204 8.07 9.61 19.57
N GLU A 205 8.55 10.83 19.79
CA GLU A 205 8.13 12.03 19.03
C GLU A 205 8.46 11.92 17.54
N HIS A 206 9.66 11.44 17.18
CA HIS A 206 10.05 11.19 15.79
C HIS A 206 9.16 10.14 15.14
N ALA A 207 8.97 9.00 15.81
CA ALA A 207 8.13 7.93 15.31
C ALA A 207 6.66 8.38 15.15
N CYS A 208 6.14 9.12 16.13
CA CYS A 208 4.79 9.67 16.08
C CYS A 208 4.61 10.65 14.91
N SER A 209 5.57 11.56 14.72
CA SER A 209 5.54 12.53 13.63
C SER A 209 5.53 11.85 12.25
N TYR A 210 6.20 10.71 12.13
CA TYR A 210 6.22 9.91 10.91
C TYR A 210 4.90 9.16 10.65
N TRP A 211 4.26 8.61 11.69
CA TRP A 211 3.03 7.84 11.53
C TRP A 211 1.76 8.69 11.47
N LEU A 212 1.72 9.85 12.14
CA LEU A 212 0.54 10.71 12.21
C LEU A 212 -0.09 11.03 10.85
N PRO A 213 0.68 11.39 9.80
CA PRO A 213 0.12 11.63 8.46
C PRO A 213 -0.53 10.40 7.81
N ASN A 214 -0.09 9.20 8.18
CA ASN A 214 -0.53 7.93 7.58
C ASN A 214 -1.40 7.11 8.55
N LEU A 215 -1.86 7.71 9.65
CA LEU A 215 -2.51 7.01 10.75
C LEU A 215 -3.78 6.27 10.29
N GLU A 216 -4.53 6.82 9.33
CA GLU A 216 -5.74 6.18 8.80
C GLU A 216 -5.47 4.80 8.18
N ASN A 217 -4.33 4.66 7.49
CA ASN A 217 -3.93 3.42 6.84
C ASN A 217 -3.23 2.43 7.79
N ILE A 218 -2.84 2.90 8.99
CA ILE A 218 -2.18 2.09 10.00
C ILE A 218 -3.23 1.38 10.85
N GLN A 219 -3.24 0.04 10.83
CA GLN A 219 -4.18 -0.75 11.62
C GLN A 219 -3.76 -0.82 13.09
N ALA A 220 -2.48 -1.09 13.32
CA ALA A 220 -1.92 -1.18 14.66
C ALA A 220 -0.46 -0.72 14.68
N VAL A 221 -0.02 -0.32 15.88
CA VAL A 221 1.37 0.00 16.19
C VAL A 221 1.92 -1.14 17.01
N ILE A 222 2.95 -1.80 16.48
CA ILE A 222 3.59 -2.96 17.09
C ILE A 222 4.92 -2.49 17.66
N ILE A 223 5.13 -2.81 18.93
CA ILE A 223 6.27 -2.35 19.70
C ILE A 223 7.12 -3.56 20.10
N GLY A 224 8.41 -3.46 19.82
CA GLY A 224 9.42 -4.42 20.17
C GLY A 224 10.58 -3.79 20.94
N GLY A 225 11.40 -4.62 21.54
CA GLY A 225 12.63 -4.18 22.19
C GLY A 225 13.23 -5.25 23.10
N PRO A 226 14.55 -5.24 23.30
CA PRO A 226 15.21 -6.07 24.29
C PRO A 226 14.73 -5.74 25.71
N GLY A 227 14.29 -6.76 26.46
CA GLY A 227 13.98 -6.65 27.87
C GLY A 227 12.79 -5.73 28.19
N ALA A 228 12.78 -5.13 29.37
CA ALA A 228 11.62 -4.39 29.90
C ALA A 228 11.52 -2.93 29.43
N THR A 229 12.47 -2.43 28.62
CA THR A 229 12.50 -1.03 28.18
C THR A 229 11.25 -0.67 27.38
N LYS A 230 10.81 -1.56 26.48
CA LYS A 230 9.59 -1.36 25.69
C LYS A 230 8.33 -1.20 26.55
N ASP A 231 8.18 -2.02 27.59
CA ASP A 231 7.03 -1.97 28.50
C ASP A 231 7.01 -0.68 29.29
N PHE A 232 8.19 -0.20 29.69
CA PHE A 232 8.33 1.07 30.37
C PHE A 232 7.92 2.24 29.48
N VAL A 233 8.29 2.23 28.19
CA VAL A 233 7.92 3.29 27.26
C VAL A 233 6.40 3.29 26.98
N VAL A 234 5.79 2.12 26.85
CA VAL A 234 4.33 2.00 26.65
C VAL A 234 3.54 2.46 27.88
N LYS A 235 4.01 2.14 29.10
CA LYS A 235 3.30 2.48 30.35
C LYS A 235 3.39 3.94 30.78
N ASN A 236 4.43 4.66 30.37
CA ASN A 236 4.68 6.03 30.82
C ASN A 236 4.21 7.09 29.80
N ASP A 237 3.27 6.74 28.92
CA ASP A 237 2.57 7.67 28.02
C ASP A 237 3.48 8.59 27.18
N TYR A 238 4.61 8.07 26.68
CA TYR A 238 5.49 8.83 25.78
C TYR A 238 4.89 9.04 24.38
N PHE A 239 3.95 8.18 23.98
CA PHE A 239 3.31 8.26 22.67
C PHE A 239 2.20 9.31 22.62
N HIS A 240 2.00 9.87 21.43
CA HIS A 240 0.86 10.73 21.17
C HIS A 240 -0.47 9.97 21.35
N HIS A 241 -1.48 10.60 21.95
CA HIS A 241 -2.75 9.97 22.33
C HIS A 241 -3.45 9.19 21.20
N GLU A 242 -3.43 9.72 19.97
CA GLU A 242 -4.00 9.03 18.79
C GLU A 242 -3.27 7.72 18.43
N ILE A 243 -1.95 7.69 18.65
CA ILE A 243 -1.13 6.50 18.40
C ILE A 243 -1.33 5.50 19.52
N THR A 244 -1.41 5.95 20.78
CA THR A 244 -1.66 5.10 21.95
C THR A 244 -2.91 4.25 21.80
N LYS A 245 -3.98 4.79 21.18
CA LYS A 245 -5.22 4.03 20.88
C LYS A 245 -5.01 2.87 19.91
N LYS A 246 -3.99 2.96 19.04
CA LYS A 246 -3.66 1.96 18.02
C LYS A 246 -2.52 1.03 18.43
N ILE A 247 -1.92 1.21 19.61
CA ILE A 247 -0.87 0.32 20.10
C ILE A 247 -1.45 -1.08 20.34
N ALA A 248 -0.80 -2.09 19.77
CA ALA A 248 -1.14 -3.47 20.04
C ALA A 248 -0.90 -3.81 21.52
N LYS A 249 -1.80 -4.60 22.13
CA LYS A 249 -1.70 -4.97 23.55
C LYS A 249 -0.43 -5.78 23.86
N THR A 250 0.08 -6.50 22.88
CA THR A 250 1.24 -7.38 23.03
C THR A 250 2.48 -6.70 22.48
N THR A 251 3.52 -6.65 23.31
CA THR A 251 4.87 -6.22 22.92
C THR A 251 5.76 -7.43 22.68
N PHE A 252 6.76 -7.31 21.78
CA PHE A 252 7.64 -8.44 21.43
C PHE A 252 9.08 -8.23 21.90
N ASP A 253 9.70 -9.29 22.38
CA ASP A 253 11.15 -9.33 22.57
C ASP A 253 11.84 -9.52 21.22
N VAL A 254 12.85 -8.69 20.94
CA VAL A 254 13.72 -8.78 19.76
C VAL A 254 15.17 -8.60 20.19
N GLY A 255 16.11 -9.17 19.43
CA GLY A 255 17.53 -9.17 19.81
C GLY A 255 18.24 -7.82 19.67
N TYR A 256 17.77 -6.95 18.77
CA TYR A 256 18.42 -5.70 18.40
C TYR A 256 17.43 -4.56 18.29
N SER A 257 17.87 -3.29 18.44
CA SER A 257 17.01 -2.10 18.34
C SER A 257 17.31 -1.21 17.14
N ASN A 258 17.88 -1.83 16.10
CA ASN A 258 18.20 -1.24 14.82
C ASN A 258 17.28 -1.77 13.70
N GLU A 259 17.63 -1.48 12.45
CA GLU A 259 16.87 -1.92 11.27
C GLU A 259 16.64 -3.44 11.22
N SER A 260 17.60 -4.24 11.68
CA SER A 260 17.46 -5.70 11.74
C SER A 260 16.44 -6.12 12.80
N GLY A 261 16.40 -5.42 13.94
CA GLY A 261 15.38 -5.63 14.98
C GLY A 261 13.96 -5.34 14.48
N VAL A 262 13.80 -4.36 13.59
CA VAL A 262 12.48 -4.07 12.97
C VAL A 262 12.03 -5.22 12.07
N ARG A 263 12.94 -5.89 11.37
CA ARG A 263 12.61 -7.07 10.56
C ARG A 263 12.23 -8.25 11.44
N GLU A 264 13.02 -8.52 12.49
CA GLU A 264 12.74 -9.55 13.48
C GLU A 264 11.38 -9.34 14.17
N LEU A 265 11.03 -8.08 14.46
CA LEU A 265 9.73 -7.72 15.03
C LEU A 265 8.57 -8.15 14.12
N VAL A 266 8.70 -7.99 12.81
CA VAL A 266 7.66 -8.41 11.85
C VAL A 266 7.49 -9.91 11.85
N ASP A 267 8.60 -10.65 11.85
CA ASP A 267 8.57 -12.12 11.87
C ASP A 267 7.90 -12.63 13.16
N ASN A 268 8.25 -12.04 14.31
CA ASN A 268 7.67 -12.42 15.61
C ASN A 268 6.19 -12.00 15.73
N ALA A 269 5.81 -10.86 15.13
CA ALA A 269 4.45 -10.32 15.21
C ALA A 269 3.51 -10.86 14.12
N GLY A 270 3.98 -11.71 13.20
CA GLY A 270 3.17 -12.20 12.07
C GLY A 270 1.84 -12.83 12.49
N THR A 271 1.81 -13.61 13.58
CA THR A 271 0.56 -14.19 14.11
C THR A 271 -0.42 -13.11 14.58
N LEU A 272 0.07 -12.11 15.32
CA LEU A 272 -0.75 -11.00 15.82
C LEU A 272 -1.29 -10.14 14.68
N MET A 273 -0.47 -9.88 13.65
CA MET A 273 -0.93 -9.17 12.45
C MET A 273 -2.10 -9.91 11.78
N GLY A 274 -2.02 -11.24 11.67
CA GLY A 274 -3.13 -12.04 11.15
C GLY A 274 -4.38 -12.00 12.02
N GLU A 275 -4.24 -12.02 13.35
CA GLU A 275 -5.38 -11.89 14.29
C GLU A 275 -6.08 -10.54 14.18
N ILE A 276 -5.30 -9.44 14.13
CA ILE A 276 -5.83 -8.08 13.95
C ILE A 276 -6.61 -7.98 12.65
N GLU A 277 -6.11 -8.65 11.60
CA GLU A 277 -6.75 -8.67 10.30
C GLU A 277 -8.12 -9.35 10.34
N LEU A 278 -8.20 -10.53 10.96
CA LEU A 278 -9.43 -11.30 11.11
C LEU A 278 -10.45 -10.59 12.01
N ASP A 279 -10.00 -9.96 13.09
CA ASP A 279 -10.87 -9.21 14.00
C ASP A 279 -11.46 -7.96 13.32
N ALA A 280 -10.68 -7.27 12.49
CA ALA A 280 -11.18 -6.15 11.70
C ALA A 280 -12.29 -6.58 10.72
N GLU A 281 -12.14 -7.73 10.07
CA GLU A 281 -13.17 -8.29 9.16
C GLU A 281 -14.44 -8.70 9.92
N ARG A 282 -14.29 -9.35 11.08
CA ARG A 282 -15.43 -9.69 11.95
C ARG A 282 -16.18 -8.46 12.41
N GLN A 283 -15.49 -7.40 12.82
CA GLN A 283 -16.14 -6.14 13.22
C GLN A 283 -16.88 -5.47 12.07
N LEU A 284 -16.36 -5.57 10.84
CA LEU A 284 -17.04 -5.05 9.65
C LEU A 284 -18.32 -5.84 9.35
N MET A 285 -18.27 -7.18 9.42
CA MET A 285 -19.43 -8.04 9.26
C MET A 285 -20.49 -7.79 10.35
N ASN A 286 -20.06 -7.64 11.61
CA ASN A 286 -20.97 -7.33 12.72
C ASN A 286 -21.66 -5.98 12.51
N ARG A 287 -20.92 -4.93 12.12
CA ARG A 287 -21.52 -3.63 11.79
C ARG A 287 -22.50 -3.73 10.64
N PHE A 288 -22.18 -4.50 9.60
CA PHE A 288 -23.09 -4.74 8.47
C PHE A 288 -24.38 -5.44 8.92
N LEU A 289 -24.28 -6.50 9.74
CA LEU A 289 -25.44 -7.21 10.28
C LEU A 289 -26.27 -6.31 11.21
N GLU A 290 -25.63 -5.49 12.06
CA GLU A 290 -26.31 -4.51 12.90
C GLU A 290 -27.09 -3.50 12.08
N GLU A 291 -26.52 -3.00 10.97
CA GLU A 291 -27.21 -2.07 10.07
C GLU A 291 -28.37 -2.73 9.31
N LEU A 292 -28.29 -4.02 8.97
CA LEU A 292 -29.41 -4.77 8.37
C LEU A 292 -30.56 -5.03 9.35
N VAL A 293 -30.26 -5.12 10.65
CA VAL A 293 -31.26 -5.33 11.71
C VAL A 293 -31.93 -4.01 12.13
N LYS A 294 -31.30 -2.86 11.88
CA LYS A 294 -31.89 -1.54 12.18
C LYS A 294 -33.06 -1.23 11.23
N ALA A 295 -34.18 -0.79 11.82
CA ALA A 295 -35.42 -0.46 11.09
C ALA A 295 -35.30 0.73 10.11
N HIS A 296 -34.22 1.51 10.17
CA HIS A 296 -33.91 2.61 9.25
C HIS A 296 -32.46 2.50 8.77
N PRO A 297 -32.19 1.82 7.64
CA PRO A 297 -30.86 1.71 7.10
C PRO A 297 -30.38 3.09 6.61
N LYS A 298 -29.15 3.48 6.97
CA LYS A 298 -28.47 4.61 6.35
C LYS A 298 -27.97 4.16 4.98
N ALA A 299 -28.80 4.33 3.96
CA ALA A 299 -28.38 4.31 2.56
C ALA A 299 -27.60 5.58 2.21
#